data_AF-A0AAW2SPY1-F1
#
_entry.id   AF-A0AAW2SPY1-F1
#
_cell.length_a   1.000
_cell.length_b   1.000
_cell.length_c   1.000
_cell.angle_alpha   90.00
_cell.angle_beta   90.00
_cell.angle_gamma   90.00
#
_symmetry.space_group_name_H-M   'P 1'
#
loop_
_entity.id
_entity.type
_entity.pdbx_description
1 polymer ?
#
loop_
_entity_poly.entity_id
_entity_poly.type
_entity_poly.pdbx_seq_one_letter_code
_entity_poly.pdbx_strand_id
1 'polypeptide(L)'
;MDTNKFNGTNYNDWLRNLKIILDFENQGYVLDKPLPTALPKGSSPEERVTFDKWLEDNRKTRSIILASMTNEIQKQYDRLDDVPSIMLSMKEVYVVPDRHIRYTTIKAFFGTKMAERSSVQSHGVKMLGKARGPENWA
;
A
#
# COMPACT_ATOMS: atom_id res chain seq x y z
N MET A 1 12.76 21.52 -3.00
CA MET A 1 12.76 20.40 -2.03
C MET A 1 11.69 19.34 -2.36
N ASP A 2 10.73 19.59 -3.25
CA ASP A 2 9.63 18.65 -3.53
C ASP A 2 9.88 17.60 -4.63
N THR A 3 11.03 17.63 -5.30
CA THR A 3 11.31 16.72 -6.43
C THR A 3 11.34 15.23 -6.06
N ASN A 4 11.52 14.92 -4.77
CA ASN A 4 11.59 13.54 -4.27
C ASN A 4 10.33 13.09 -3.51
N LYS A 5 9.29 13.94 -3.43
CA LYS A 5 8.03 13.54 -2.79
C LYS A 5 7.27 12.54 -3.66
N PHE A 6 6.58 11.61 -3.01
CA PHE A 6 5.66 10.71 -3.68
C PHE A 6 4.45 11.50 -4.20
N ASN A 7 4.22 11.42 -5.51
CA ASN A 7 3.16 12.17 -6.20
C ASN A 7 2.16 11.26 -6.94
N GLY A 8 2.19 9.96 -6.67
CA GLY A 8 1.31 8.96 -7.30
C GLY A 8 1.84 8.37 -8.60
N THR A 9 2.84 8.98 -9.24
CA THR A 9 3.40 8.50 -10.52
C THR A 9 4.80 7.90 -10.39
N ASN A 10 5.50 8.21 -9.30
CA ASN A 10 6.92 7.90 -9.09
C ASN A 10 7.15 6.82 -8.01
N TYR A 11 6.23 5.86 -7.85
CA TYR A 11 6.27 4.89 -6.74
C TYR A 11 7.61 4.17 -6.58
N ASN A 12 8.19 3.65 -7.67
CA ASN A 12 9.45 2.90 -7.61
C ASN A 12 10.65 3.78 -7.21
N ASP A 13 10.74 4.99 -7.74
CA ASP A 13 11.81 5.93 -7.40
C ASP A 13 11.66 6.44 -5.98
N TRP A 14 10.43 6.75 -5.56
CA TRP A 14 10.12 7.12 -4.19
C TRP A 14 10.46 5.99 -3.21
N LEU A 15 10.06 4.76 -3.50
CA LEU A 15 10.34 3.60 -2.65
C LEU A 15 11.85 3.35 -2.51
N ARG A 16 12.62 3.52 -3.60
CA ARG A 16 14.09 3.44 -3.54
C ARG A 16 14.66 4.50 -2.60
N ASN A 17 14.21 5.75 -2.70
CA ASN A 17 14.67 6.83 -1.83
C ASN A 17 14.26 6.62 -0.37
N LEU A 18 13.04 6.14 -0.13
CA LEU A 18 12.55 5.79 1.20
C LEU A 18 13.42 4.72 1.84
N LYS A 19 13.75 3.65 1.10
CA LYS A 19 14.62 2.58 1.61
C LYS A 19 16.00 3.10 2.03
N ILE A 20 16.60 4.02 1.27
CA ILE A 20 17.88 4.64 1.64
C ILE A 20 17.77 5.38 2.99
N ILE A 21 16.69 6.13 3.20
CA ILE A 21 16.44 6.85 4.46
C ILE A 21 16.25 5.85 5.61
N LEU A 22 15.47 4.80 5.40
CA LEU A 22 15.19 3.81 6.45
C LEU A 22 16.39 2.92 6.76
N ASP A 23 17.26 2.64 5.79
CA ASP A 23 18.52 1.94 6.01
C ASP A 23 19.46 2.78 6.89
N PHE A 24 19.51 4.11 6.64
CA PHE A 24 20.25 5.03 7.51
C PHE A 24 19.71 5.05 8.95
N GLU A 25 18.39 4.94 9.12
CA GLU A 25 17.74 4.89 10.43
C GLU A 25 17.74 3.49 11.08
N ASN A 26 18.22 2.46 10.37
CA ASN A 26 18.14 1.05 10.75
C ASN A 26 16.70 0.54 10.99
N GLN A 27 15.76 1.03 10.18
CA GLN A 27 14.31 0.77 10.29
C GLN A 27 13.70 0.10 9.04
N GLY A 28 14.51 -0.25 8.04
CA GLY A 28 14.02 -0.86 6.80
C GLY A 28 13.14 -2.11 7.01
N TYR A 29 13.38 -2.86 8.09
CA TYR A 29 12.61 -4.07 8.43
C TYR A 29 11.12 -3.80 8.72
N VAL A 30 10.75 -2.56 9.08
CA VAL A 30 9.37 -2.17 9.42
C VAL A 30 8.45 -2.22 8.20
N LEU A 31 9.00 -2.10 6.99
CA LEU A 31 8.21 -2.14 5.75
C LEU A 31 7.59 -3.52 5.48
N ASP A 32 8.33 -4.58 5.82
CA ASP A 32 8.00 -5.95 5.41
C ASP A 32 7.55 -6.83 6.57
N LYS A 33 7.91 -6.48 7.81
CA LYS A 33 7.54 -7.29 8.98
C LYS A 33 6.16 -6.89 9.50
N PRO A 34 5.27 -7.87 9.76
CA PRO A 34 3.99 -7.59 10.38
C PRO A 34 4.19 -6.99 11.78
N LEU A 35 3.21 -6.21 12.21
CA LEU A 35 3.12 -5.70 13.56
C LEU A 35 3.13 -6.90 14.54
N PRO A 36 4.03 -6.94 15.53
CA PRO A 36 4.02 -7.97 16.54
C PRO A 36 2.64 -8.01 17.20
N THR A 37 2.05 -9.19 17.31
CA THR A 37 0.82 -9.38 18.07
C THR A 37 1.03 -8.93 19.51
N ALA A 38 -0.04 -8.44 20.16
CA ALA A 38 0.03 -7.98 21.54
C ALA A 38 0.76 -8.98 22.45
N LEU A 39 1.64 -8.48 23.31
CA LEU A 39 2.43 -9.33 24.20
C LEU A 39 1.55 -10.15 25.14
N PRO A 40 1.73 -11.48 25.21
CA PRO A 40 1.02 -12.32 26.16
C PRO A 40 1.24 -11.91 27.62
N LYS A 41 0.27 -12.27 28.46
CA LYS A 41 0.40 -12.09 29.91
C LYS A 41 1.51 -13.00 30.42
N GLY A 42 2.60 -12.42 30.91
CA GLY A 42 3.78 -13.15 31.36
C GLY A 42 5.02 -13.00 30.47
N SER A 43 4.95 -12.18 29.42
CA SER A 43 6.11 -11.88 28.58
C SER A 43 7.31 -11.36 29.37
N SER A 44 8.49 -11.81 28.96
CA SER A 44 9.76 -11.47 29.59
C SER A 44 10.07 -9.98 29.45
N PRO A 45 10.93 -9.41 30.30
CA PRO A 45 11.41 -8.03 30.14
C PRO A 45 12.01 -7.76 28.75
N GLU A 46 12.74 -8.72 28.18
CA GLU A 46 13.39 -8.61 26.88
C GLU A 46 12.37 -8.58 25.73
N GLU A 47 11.31 -9.39 25.82
CA GLU A 47 10.20 -9.38 24.86
C GLU A 47 9.47 -8.02 24.87
N ARG A 48 9.26 -7.45 26.06
CA ARG A 48 8.67 -6.10 26.23
C ARG A 48 9.52 -5.02 25.60
N VAL A 49 10.82 -5.02 25.87
CA VAL A 49 11.76 -4.06 25.27
C VAL A 49 11.76 -4.16 23.75
N THR A 50 11.73 -5.38 23.22
CA THR A 50 11.71 -5.62 21.76
C THR A 50 10.41 -5.10 21.14
N PHE A 51 9.27 -5.33 21.79
CA PHE A 51 7.97 -4.85 21.34
C PHE A 51 7.86 -3.33 21.37
N ASP A 52 8.27 -2.70 22.48
CA ASP A 52 8.24 -1.24 22.62
C ASP A 52 9.15 -0.56 21.59
N LYS A 53 10.33 -1.12 21.36
CA LYS A 53 11.23 -0.68 20.29
C LYS A 53 10.55 -0.78 18.91
N TRP A 54 9.89 -1.89 18.63
CA TRP A 54 9.19 -2.06 17.37
C TRP A 54 8.08 -1.01 17.19
N LEU A 55 7.31 -0.70 18.23
CA LEU A 55 6.26 0.34 18.17
C LEU A 55 6.84 1.73 17.89
N GLU A 56 7.97 2.06 18.51
CA GLU A 56 8.69 3.31 18.22
C GLU A 56 9.16 3.35 16.76
N ASP A 57 9.78 2.27 16.29
CA ASP A 57 10.31 2.19 14.93
C ASP A 57 9.18 2.26 13.88
N ASN A 58 8.02 1.67 14.16
CA ASN A 58 6.80 1.84 13.36
C ASN A 58 6.33 3.30 13.31
N ARG A 59 6.21 3.96 14.47
CA ARG A 59 5.79 5.37 14.55
C ARG A 59 6.74 6.28 13.75
N LYS A 60 8.06 6.09 13.92
CA LYS A 60 9.06 6.90 13.21
C LYS A 60 9.03 6.66 11.71
N THR A 61 9.00 5.39 11.29
CA THR A 61 8.89 5.02 9.86
C THR A 61 7.63 5.59 9.22
N ARG A 62 6.50 5.51 9.92
CA ARG A 62 5.23 6.09 9.48
C ARG A 62 5.35 7.60 9.26
N SER A 63 5.95 8.33 10.20
CA SER A 63 6.19 9.77 10.05
C SER A 63 7.06 10.10 8.84
N ILE A 64 8.12 9.33 8.60
CA ILE A 64 8.99 9.48 7.42
C ILE A 64 8.19 9.26 6.13
N ILE A 65 7.42 8.18 6.06
CA ILE A 65 6.57 7.85 4.90
C ILE A 65 5.61 9.01 4.62
N LEU A 66 4.84 9.45 5.62
CA LEU A 66 3.84 10.51 5.44
C LEU A 66 4.48 11.86 5.03
N ALA A 67 5.61 12.23 5.64
CA ALA A 67 6.31 13.47 5.30
C ALA A 67 6.94 13.44 3.90
N SER A 68 7.20 12.24 3.37
CA SER A 68 7.75 12.04 2.03
C SER A 68 6.70 12.08 0.91
N MET A 69 5.43 12.33 1.23
CA MET A 69 4.33 12.40 0.26
C MET A 69 3.95 13.85 -0.06
N THR A 70 3.24 14.08 -1.16
CA THR A 70 2.49 15.33 -1.32
C THR A 70 1.33 15.40 -0.34
N ASN A 71 0.85 16.61 -0.04
CA ASN A 71 -0.23 16.82 0.94
C ASN A 71 -1.52 16.08 0.55
N GLU A 72 -1.81 15.96 -0.74
CA GLU A 72 -3.01 15.30 -1.27
C GLU A 72 -2.98 13.79 -1.01
N ILE A 73 -1.81 13.17 -1.14
CA ILE A 73 -1.63 11.73 -0.90
C ILE A 73 -1.48 11.45 0.59
N GLN A 74 -0.75 12.30 1.31
CA GLN A 74 -0.58 12.18 2.76
C GLN A 74 -1.92 12.07 3.49
N LYS A 75 -2.90 12.93 3.14
CA LYS A 75 -4.26 12.93 3.73
C LYS A 75 -5.05 11.63 3.52
N GLN A 76 -4.66 10.80 2.56
CA GLN A 76 -5.30 9.50 2.32
C GLN A 76 -4.80 8.44 3.30
N TYR A 77 -3.58 8.59 3.81
CA TYR A 77 -2.88 7.60 4.63
C TYR A 77 -2.63 8.04 6.07
N ASP A 78 -2.85 9.32 6.41
CA ASP A 78 -2.56 9.90 7.73
C ASP A 78 -3.40 9.35 8.90
N ARG A 79 -4.44 8.56 8.62
CA ARG A 79 -5.26 7.85 9.62
C ARG A 79 -4.86 6.40 9.84
N LEU A 80 -3.98 5.83 9.01
CA LEU A 80 -3.50 4.47 9.18
C LEU A 80 -2.36 4.46 10.18
N ASP A 81 -2.41 3.62 11.22
CA ASP A 81 -1.42 3.61 12.31
C ASP A 81 -0.23 2.69 12.05
N ASP A 82 -0.40 1.68 11.20
CA ASP A 82 0.62 0.68 10.91
C ASP A 82 1.23 0.87 9.51
N VAL A 83 2.55 0.81 9.45
CA VAL A 83 3.31 0.93 8.20
C VAL A 83 2.97 -0.17 7.20
N PRO A 84 2.82 -1.46 7.59
CA PRO A 84 2.46 -2.52 6.66
C PRO A 84 1.16 -2.24 5.89
N SER A 85 0.11 -1.75 6.55
CA SER A 85 -1.16 -1.42 5.88
C SER A 85 -1.03 -0.25 4.91
N ILE A 86 -0.25 0.79 5.26
CA ILE A 86 0.06 1.88 4.33
C ILE A 86 0.77 1.32 3.10
N MET A 87 1.82 0.53 3.29
CA MET A 87 2.62 -0.02 2.19
C MET A 87 1.82 -0.97 1.30
N LEU A 88 0.97 -1.81 1.89
CA LEU A 88 0.08 -2.71 1.16
C LEU A 88 -0.91 -1.92 0.29
N SER A 89 -1.63 -0.97 0.88
CA SER A 89 -2.59 -0.14 0.15
C SER A 89 -1.94 0.65 -0.98
N MET A 90 -0.75 1.22 -0.73
CA MET A 90 -0.01 1.91 -1.79
C MET A 90 0.43 0.97 -2.90
N LYS A 91 0.84 -0.26 -2.59
CA LYS A 91 1.24 -1.25 -3.58
C LYS A 91 0.07 -1.60 -4.50
N GLU A 92 -1.12 -1.80 -3.95
CA GLU A 92 -2.32 -2.12 -4.72
C GLU A 92 -2.73 -0.98 -5.68
N VAL A 93 -2.57 0.27 -5.26
CA VAL A 93 -2.99 1.44 -6.04
C VAL A 93 -1.94 1.87 -7.06
N TYR A 94 -0.67 1.89 -6.67
CA TYR A 94 0.39 2.56 -7.42
C TYR A 94 1.44 1.63 -8.02
N VAL A 95 1.51 0.36 -7.57
CA VAL A 95 2.28 -0.63 -8.31
C VAL A 95 1.45 -1.08 -9.49
N VAL A 96 1.80 -0.47 -10.61
CA VAL A 96 1.19 -0.77 -11.87
C VAL A 96 1.44 -2.23 -12.25
N PRO A 97 0.39 -3.05 -12.51
CA PRO A 97 0.56 -4.41 -12.98
C PRO A 97 1.37 -4.46 -14.29
N ASP A 98 1.98 -5.61 -14.57
CA ASP A 98 2.72 -5.86 -15.82
C ASP A 98 1.98 -5.28 -17.03
N ARG A 99 2.72 -4.76 -18.03
CA ARG A 99 2.13 -4.13 -19.22
C ARG A 99 1.09 -5.04 -19.88
N HIS A 100 1.32 -6.34 -19.88
CA HIS A 100 0.38 -7.34 -20.34
C HIS A 100 -0.88 -7.39 -19.47
N ILE A 101 -0.75 -7.43 -18.14
CA ILE A 101 -1.89 -7.45 -17.20
C ILE A 101 -2.74 -6.18 -17.32
N ARG A 102 -2.10 -5.01 -17.42
CA ARG A 102 -2.83 -3.76 -17.71
C ARG A 102 -3.58 -3.85 -19.04
N TYR A 103 -2.89 -4.29 -20.09
CA TYR A 103 -3.48 -4.39 -21.41
C TYR A 103 -4.65 -5.37 -21.43
N THR A 104 -4.53 -6.54 -20.80
CA THR A 104 -5.60 -7.53 -20.73
C THR A 104 -6.79 -7.04 -19.90
N THR A 105 -6.55 -6.37 -18.77
CA THR A 105 -7.61 -5.76 -17.95
C THR A 105 -8.35 -4.65 -18.70
N ILE A 106 -7.62 -3.72 -19.34
CA ILE A 106 -8.20 -2.66 -20.17
C ILE A 106 -8.98 -3.26 -21.34
N LYS A 107 -8.41 -4.25 -22.04
CA LYS A 107 -9.09 -4.96 -23.14
C LYS A 107 -10.34 -5.69 -22.67
N ALA A 108 -10.31 -6.32 -21.50
CA ALA A 108 -11.47 -7.00 -20.92
C ALA A 108 -12.57 -6.01 -20.51
N PHE A 109 -12.19 -4.84 -19.97
CA PHE A 109 -13.12 -3.78 -19.62
C PHE A 109 -13.81 -3.20 -20.87
N PHE A 110 -13.03 -2.68 -21.83
CA PHE A 110 -13.58 -2.12 -23.08
C PHE A 110 -14.24 -3.16 -23.99
N GLY A 111 -13.82 -4.43 -23.90
CA GLY A 111 -14.41 -5.54 -24.65
C GLY A 111 -15.73 -6.05 -24.06
N THR A 112 -16.12 -5.63 -22.85
CA THR A 112 -17.38 -6.06 -22.24
C THR A 112 -18.53 -5.24 -22.84
N LYS A 113 -19.16 -5.79 -23.87
CA LYS A 113 -20.38 -5.21 -24.46
C LYS A 113 -21.60 -5.57 -23.59
N MET A 114 -22.54 -4.63 -23.50
CA MET A 114 -23.86 -4.88 -22.92
C MET A 114 -24.64 -5.79 -23.88
N ALA A 115 -25.23 -6.86 -23.36
CA ALA A 115 -26.07 -7.74 -24.16
C ALA A 115 -27.41 -7.05 -24.45
N GLU A 116 -27.99 -7.27 -25.64
CA GLU A 116 -29.31 -6.74 -25.96
C GLU A 116 -30.34 -7.19 -24.93
N ARG A 117 -31.18 -6.26 -24.47
CA ARG A 117 -32.20 -6.45 -23.42
C ARG A 117 -31.67 -6.71 -22.00
N SER A 118 -30.36 -6.55 -21.75
CA SER A 118 -29.81 -6.63 -20.39
C SER A 118 -29.92 -5.30 -19.63
N SER A 119 -30.04 -5.38 -18.29
CA SER A 119 -30.12 -4.20 -17.42
C SER A 119 -28.78 -3.47 -17.35
N VAL A 120 -28.81 -2.13 -17.51
CA VAL A 120 -27.64 -1.24 -17.36
C VAL A 120 -27.00 -1.37 -15.98
N GLN A 121 -27.82 -1.55 -14.92
CA GLN A 121 -27.32 -1.70 -13.55
C GLN A 121 -26.54 -3.01 -13.36
N SER A 122 -27.04 -4.12 -13.92
CA SER A 122 -26.35 -5.41 -13.91
C SER A 122 -25.04 -5.35 -14.70
N HIS A 123 -25.06 -4.68 -15.86
CA HIS A 123 -23.86 -4.43 -16.63
C HIS A 123 -22.84 -3.57 -15.87
N GLY A 124 -23.29 -2.53 -15.16
CA GLY A 124 -22.45 -1.68 -14.32
C GLY A 124 -21.74 -2.46 -13.21
N VAL A 125 -22.44 -3.36 -12.51
CA VAL A 125 -21.83 -4.25 -11.51
C VAL A 125 -20.77 -5.16 -12.13
N LYS A 126 -21.03 -5.72 -13.32
CA LYS A 126 -20.08 -6.55 -14.05
C LYS A 126 -18.82 -5.77 -14.50
N MET A 127 -19.00 -4.53 -14.93
CA MET A 127 -17.91 -3.64 -15.31
C MET A 127 -17.05 -3.25 -14.10
N LEU A 128 -17.68 -2.93 -12.97
CA LEU A 128 -17.00 -2.65 -11.71
C LEU A 128 -16.19 -3.86 -11.22
N GLY A 129 -16.74 -5.08 -11.32
CA GLY A 129 -16.01 -6.30 -10.97
C GLY A 129 -14.77 -6.53 -11.84
N LYS A 130 -14.82 -6.21 -13.14
CA LYS A 130 -13.66 -6.33 -14.04
C LYS A 130 -12.59 -5.25 -13.83
N ALA A 131 -13.00 -4.07 -13.35
CA ALA A 131 -12.08 -2.98 -13.04
C ALA A 131 -11.24 -3.23 -11.78
N ARG A 132 -11.72 -4.07 -10.84
CA ARG A 132 -11.00 -4.46 -9.62
C ARG A 132 -9.87 -5.48 -9.86
N GLY A 133 -9.75 -6.02 -11.07
CA GLY A 133 -8.76 -7.06 -11.39
C GLY A 133 -9.14 -8.43 -10.85
N PRO A 134 -8.32 -9.48 -11.08
CA PRO A 134 -8.58 -10.80 -10.53
C PRO A 134 -8.37 -10.79 -9.01
N GLU A 135 -9.42 -10.47 -8.26
CA GLU A 135 -9.55 -10.92 -6.88
C GLU A 135 -9.56 -12.46 -6.91
N ASN A 136 -8.80 -13.08 -6.00
CA ASN A 136 -8.48 -14.52 -5.88
C ASN A 136 -7.17 -14.96 -6.53
N TRP A 137 -6.06 -14.68 -5.85
CA TRP A 137 -5.06 -15.73 -5.64
C TRP A 137 -4.92 -15.91 -4.13
N ALA A 138 -5.29 -17.11 -3.66
CA ALA A 138 -4.94 -17.63 -2.35
C ALA A 138 -3.44 -17.94 -2.27
#